data_AF-A0A317JDN6-F1
#
_entry.id   AF-A0A317JDN6-F1
#
_cell.length_a   1.000
_cell.length_b   1.000
_cell.length_c   1.000
_cell.angle_alpha   90.00
_cell.angle_beta   90.00
_cell.angle_gamma   90.00
#
_symmetry.space_group_name_H-M   'P 1'
#
loop_
_entity.id
_entity.type
_entity.pdbx_description
1 polymer ?
#
loop_
_entity_poly.entity_id
_entity_poly.type
_entity_poly.pdbx_seq_one_letter_code
_entity_poly.pdbx_strand_id
1 'polypeptide(L)'
;MDENITPSESSDSSKFIVDPLNGSEKSINYGLYSKAFSYTKHYNILKIRYKIALLGWVLATFVAFSYVLSGKEIGAPIDKMISIALVAIFSSRGVLLILLLDAEIYHRLLNASFLANLEMETKGISESRMHTNMMKLLVPEINPESRKEYEKSLTPLALKFERLLCWIFTGEKEAGLDPVFYDGLFYCGSCFCLWVVAGISISTYFYYHYYTIVAIACGILTPIISFLICVLLIKRVLKSGITKFKKEKHE
;
A
#
# COMPACT_ATOMS: atom_id res chain seq x y z
N MET A 1 -14.07 8.28 -34.54
CA MET A 1 -13.54 9.66 -34.56
C MET A 1 -12.23 9.57 -33.84
N ASP A 2 -11.20 9.20 -34.59
CA ASP A 2 -9.86 8.90 -34.08
C ASP A 2 -9.03 10.17 -34.16
N GLU A 3 -8.77 10.78 -33.01
CA GLU A 3 -7.81 11.87 -32.90
C GLU A 3 -6.40 11.30 -33.01
N ASN A 4 -5.78 11.56 -34.16
CA ASN A 4 -4.35 11.39 -34.40
C ASN A 4 -3.55 12.23 -33.39
N ILE A 5 -3.08 11.59 -32.31
CA ILE A 5 -2.07 12.14 -31.43
C ILE A 5 -0.71 11.92 -32.12
N THR A 6 -0.25 12.92 -32.86
CA THR A 6 1.13 13.00 -33.32
C THR A 6 2.04 13.24 -32.10
N PRO A 7 3.03 12.37 -31.83
CA PRO A 7 4.00 12.63 -30.78
C PRO A 7 4.90 13.77 -31.26
N SER A 8 4.79 14.92 -30.61
CA SER A 8 5.73 16.03 -30.81
C SER A 8 7.10 15.64 -30.24
N GLU A 9 7.97 15.16 -31.12
CA GLU A 9 9.42 15.09 -30.89
C GLU A 9 9.96 16.52 -30.73
N SER A 10 9.96 17.03 -29.50
CA SER A 10 10.94 18.02 -29.08
C SER A 10 11.93 17.30 -28.17
N SER A 11 12.84 16.53 -28.79
CA SER A 11 14.07 16.11 -28.13
C SER A 11 14.95 17.35 -27.97
N ASP A 12 14.59 18.18 -27.00
CA ASP A 12 15.50 19.16 -26.45
C ASP A 12 16.53 18.33 -25.66
N SER A 13 17.49 17.79 -26.40
CA SER A 13 18.71 17.21 -25.86
C SER A 13 19.42 18.37 -25.17
N SER A 14 19.00 18.67 -23.95
CA SER A 14 19.78 19.44 -23.01
C SER A 14 21.12 18.73 -22.96
N LYS A 15 22.07 19.29 -23.71
CA LYS A 15 23.46 18.90 -23.72
C LYS A 15 23.86 19.11 -22.27
N PHE A 16 23.84 18.04 -21.49
CA PHE A 16 24.30 18.04 -20.11
C PHE A 16 25.78 18.35 -20.24
N ILE A 17 26.11 19.65 -20.21
CA ILE A 17 27.48 20.10 -20.04
C ILE A 17 27.78 19.65 -18.62
N VAL A 18 28.32 18.43 -18.54
CA VAL A 18 29.03 17.98 -17.35
C VAL A 18 30.24 18.89 -17.33
N ASP A 19 30.10 20.06 -16.72
CA ASP A 19 31.25 20.83 -16.29
C ASP A 19 32.15 19.83 -15.57
N PRO A 20 33.43 19.72 -15.93
CA PRO A 20 34.33 18.79 -15.29
C PRO A 20 34.18 19.05 -13.79
N LEU A 21 33.62 18.06 -13.09
CA LEU A 21 33.28 18.16 -11.67
C LEU A 21 34.55 18.61 -10.98
N ASN A 22 34.62 19.90 -10.68
CA ASN A 22 35.70 20.43 -9.89
C ASN A 22 35.53 19.67 -8.58
N GLY A 23 36.45 18.76 -8.26
CA GLY A 23 36.34 17.72 -7.23
C GLY A 23 36.19 18.27 -5.80
N SER A 24 35.85 19.55 -5.68
CA SER A 24 35.36 20.18 -4.48
C SER A 24 34.24 19.35 -3.88
N GLU A 25 34.31 19.18 -2.58
CA GLU A 25 33.33 18.48 -1.75
C GLU A 25 31.88 18.96 -2.03
N LYS A 26 31.69 20.26 -2.27
CA LYS A 26 30.37 20.83 -2.61
C LYS A 26 29.74 20.23 -3.87
N SER A 27 30.53 19.95 -4.91
CA SER A 27 30.01 19.41 -6.16
C SER A 27 29.62 17.94 -6.02
N ILE A 28 30.37 17.18 -5.23
CA ILE A 28 30.08 15.79 -4.87
C ILE A 28 28.78 15.73 -4.05
N ASN A 29 28.64 16.61 -3.04
CA ASN A 29 27.46 16.67 -2.19
C ASN A 29 26.20 17.04 -2.98
N TYR A 30 26.31 17.99 -3.92
CA TYR A 30 25.21 18.34 -4.82
C TYR A 30 24.82 17.16 -5.73
N GLY A 31 25.81 16.44 -6.25
CA GLY A 31 25.57 15.22 -7.05
C GLY A 31 24.80 14.16 -6.26
N LEU A 32 25.20 13.88 -5.02
CA LEU A 32 24.51 12.94 -4.12
C LEU A 32 23.08 13.38 -3.82
N TYR A 33 22.87 14.67 -3.52
CA TYR A 33 21.54 15.22 -3.27
C TYR A 33 20.62 15.08 -4.50
N SER A 34 21.12 15.40 -5.70
CA SER A 34 20.36 15.25 -6.95
C SER A 34 19.93 13.79 -7.18
N LYS A 35 20.79 12.84 -6.81
CA LYS A 35 20.52 11.40 -6.93
C LYS A 35 19.47 10.94 -5.93
N ALA A 36 19.55 11.39 -4.66
CA ALA A 36 18.53 11.15 -3.65
C ALA A 36 17.16 11.70 -4.07
N PHE A 37 17.14 12.93 -4.61
CA PHE A 37 15.93 13.54 -5.14
C PHE A 37 15.34 12.75 -6.32
N SER A 38 16.20 12.27 -7.24
CA SER A 38 15.79 11.41 -8.35
C SER A 38 15.12 10.12 -7.87
N TYR A 39 15.66 9.48 -6.82
CA TYR A 39 15.03 8.30 -6.21
C TYR A 39 13.65 8.61 -5.62
N THR A 40 13.50 9.74 -4.92
CA THR A 40 12.20 10.18 -4.39
C THR A 40 11.18 10.44 -5.51
N LYS A 41 11.60 11.07 -6.61
CA LYS A 41 10.74 11.29 -7.78
C LYS A 41 10.34 9.97 -8.43
N HIS A 42 11.29 9.05 -8.63
CA HIS A 42 11.02 7.73 -9.18
C HIS A 42 10.03 6.95 -8.29
N TYR A 43 10.20 7.02 -6.97
CA TYR A 43 9.28 6.46 -6.00
C TYR A 43 7.85 7.00 -6.17
N ASN A 44 7.67 8.32 -6.26
CA ASN A 44 6.34 8.91 -6.42
C ASN A 44 5.66 8.43 -7.71
N ILE A 45 6.41 8.29 -8.80
CA ILE A 45 5.91 7.72 -10.05
C ILE A 45 5.48 6.26 -9.85
N LEU A 46 6.31 5.46 -9.17
CA LEU A 46 6.02 4.06 -8.93
C LEU A 46 4.77 3.87 -8.06
N LYS A 47 4.61 4.68 -7.01
CA LYS A 47 3.41 4.72 -6.16
C LYS A 47 2.15 4.99 -6.97
N ILE A 48 2.19 5.99 -7.86
CA ILE A 48 1.06 6.33 -8.73
C ILE A 48 0.72 5.14 -9.65
N ARG A 49 1.73 4.49 -10.23
CA ARG A 49 1.54 3.31 -11.09
C ARG A 49 0.90 2.15 -10.34
N TYR A 50 1.31 1.88 -9.09
CA TYR A 50 0.66 0.85 -8.28
C TYR A 50 -0.78 1.19 -7.93
N LYS A 51 -1.07 2.45 -7.58
CA LYS A 51 -2.45 2.89 -7.34
C LYS A 51 -3.32 2.70 -8.58
N ILE A 52 -2.81 3.03 -9.77
CA ILE A 52 -3.52 2.80 -11.03
C ILE A 52 -3.74 1.30 -11.28
N ALA A 53 -2.71 0.46 -11.09
CA ALA A 53 -2.83 -0.98 -11.26
C ALA A 53 -3.88 -1.58 -10.31
N LEU A 54 -3.90 -1.12 -9.06
CA LEU A 54 -4.85 -1.55 -8.04
C LEU A 54 -6.29 -1.12 -8.38
N LEU A 55 -6.48 0.14 -8.79
CA LEU A 55 -7.78 0.63 -9.26
C LEU A 55 -8.26 -0.15 -10.48
N GLY A 56 -7.38 -0.44 -11.43
CA GLY A 56 -7.67 -1.26 -12.59
C GLY A 56 -8.09 -2.68 -12.20
N TRP A 57 -7.43 -3.28 -11.20
CA TRP A 57 -7.77 -4.60 -10.68
C TRP A 57 -9.15 -4.64 -10.01
N VAL A 58 -9.44 -3.63 -9.18
CA VAL A 58 -10.75 -3.48 -8.54
C VAL A 58 -11.85 -3.26 -9.59
N LEU A 59 -11.59 -2.43 -10.60
CA LEU A 59 -12.54 -2.22 -11.70
C LEU A 59 -12.79 -3.51 -12.49
N ALA A 60 -11.74 -4.26 -12.82
CA ALA A 60 -11.85 -5.56 -13.50
C ALA A 60 -12.66 -6.55 -12.66
N THR A 61 -12.50 -6.54 -11.34
CA THR A 61 -13.29 -7.34 -10.40
C THR A 61 -14.79 -7.02 -10.52
N PHE A 62 -15.15 -5.72 -10.52
CA PHE A 62 -16.54 -5.31 -10.67
C PHE A 62 -17.12 -5.72 -12.03
N VAL A 63 -16.37 -5.52 -13.11
CA VAL A 63 -16.78 -5.95 -14.46
C VAL A 63 -17.02 -7.47 -14.51
N ALA A 64 -16.12 -8.26 -13.91
CA ALA A 64 -16.26 -9.71 -13.84
C ALA A 64 -17.53 -10.12 -13.06
N PHE A 65 -17.79 -9.51 -11.90
CA PHE A 65 -19.05 -9.75 -11.17
C PHE A 65 -20.28 -9.36 -11.99
N SER A 66 -20.27 -8.19 -12.64
CA SER A 66 -21.38 -7.76 -13.49
C SER A 66 -21.64 -8.72 -14.64
N TYR A 67 -20.58 -9.25 -15.26
CA TYR A 67 -20.68 -10.24 -16.32
C TYR A 67 -21.33 -11.53 -15.81
N VAL A 68 -20.84 -12.10 -14.71
CA VAL A 68 -21.39 -13.34 -14.13
C VAL A 68 -22.84 -13.15 -13.68
N LEU A 69 -23.15 -12.01 -13.07
CA LEU A 69 -24.51 -11.68 -12.64
C LEU A 69 -25.48 -11.53 -13.81
N SER A 70 -25.01 -11.07 -14.98
CA SER A 70 -25.85 -10.90 -16.17
C SER A 70 -26.42 -12.20 -16.73
N GLY A 71 -25.83 -13.36 -16.40
CA GLY A 71 -26.30 -14.66 -16.88
C GLY A 71 -26.12 -14.88 -18.39
N LYS A 72 -25.34 -14.05 -19.07
CA LYS A 72 -25.03 -14.17 -20.51
C LYS A 72 -24.00 -15.25 -20.84
N GLU A 73 -23.74 -16.15 -19.90
CA GLU A 73 -22.73 -17.18 -20.01
C GLU A 73 -23.30 -18.35 -20.82
N ILE A 74 -23.26 -18.22 -22.15
CA ILE A 74 -23.78 -19.25 -23.06
C ILE A 74 -22.77 -20.41 -23.09
N GLY A 75 -23.12 -21.54 -22.46
CA GLY A 75 -22.40 -22.80 -22.63
C GLY A 75 -21.27 -23.09 -21.63
N ALA A 76 -21.08 -22.29 -20.59
CA ALA A 76 -20.16 -22.63 -19.52
C ALA A 76 -20.78 -23.72 -18.61
N PRO A 77 -20.11 -24.88 -18.39
CA PRO A 77 -20.64 -25.95 -17.52
C PRO A 77 -20.47 -25.64 -16.02
N ILE A 78 -20.25 -24.38 -15.65
CA ILE A 78 -19.93 -23.96 -14.28
C ILE A 78 -21.15 -23.29 -13.67
N ASP A 79 -21.50 -23.69 -12.44
CA ASP A 79 -22.59 -23.05 -11.70
C ASP A 79 -22.26 -21.58 -11.39
N LYS A 80 -23.26 -20.71 -11.54
CA LYS A 80 -23.12 -19.26 -11.33
C LYS A 80 -22.56 -18.91 -9.96
N MET A 81 -22.94 -19.62 -8.89
CA MET A 81 -22.45 -19.36 -7.54
C MET A 81 -20.96 -19.70 -7.41
N ILE A 82 -20.51 -20.77 -8.06
CA ILE A 82 -19.09 -21.12 -8.12
C ILE A 82 -18.30 -20.05 -8.87
N SER A 83 -18.81 -19.58 -10.01
CA SER A 83 -18.15 -18.50 -10.78
C SER A 83 -18.00 -17.22 -9.95
N ILE A 84 -19.04 -16.80 -9.22
CA ILE A 84 -18.98 -15.64 -8.31
C ILE A 84 -17.91 -15.85 -7.23
N ALA A 85 -17.87 -17.04 -6.62
CA ALA A 85 -16.87 -17.36 -5.59
C ALA A 85 -15.44 -17.33 -6.15
N LEU A 86 -15.21 -17.88 -7.34
CA LEU A 86 -13.92 -17.86 -8.00
C LEU A 86 -13.46 -16.42 -8.28
N VAL A 87 -14.33 -15.60 -8.87
CA VAL A 87 -14.04 -14.18 -9.12
C VAL A 87 -13.65 -13.48 -7.81
N ALA A 88 -14.41 -13.70 -6.72
CA ALA A 88 -14.13 -13.10 -5.42
C ALA A 88 -12.75 -13.52 -4.85
N ILE A 89 -12.40 -14.81 -4.95
CA ILE A 89 -11.11 -15.34 -4.47
C ILE A 89 -9.95 -14.80 -5.29
N PHE A 90 -10.03 -14.83 -6.63
CA PHE A 90 -8.96 -14.29 -7.48
C PHE A 90 -8.78 -12.79 -7.29
N SER A 91 -9.89 -12.07 -7.13
CA SER A 91 -9.86 -10.63 -6.92
C SER A 91 -9.18 -10.27 -5.59
N SER A 92 -9.53 -10.95 -4.50
CA SER A 92 -8.90 -10.72 -3.20
C SER A 92 -7.41 -11.05 -3.20
N ARG A 93 -7.01 -12.14 -3.89
CA ARG A 93 -5.61 -12.53 -4.05
C ARG A 93 -4.82 -11.52 -4.89
N GLY A 94 -5.39 -10.99 -5.97
CA GLY A 94 -4.72 -9.98 -6.77
C GLY A 94 -4.51 -8.67 -6.02
N VAL A 95 -5.53 -8.20 -5.28
CA VAL A 95 -5.38 -7.04 -4.38
C VAL A 95 -4.27 -7.30 -3.36
N LEU A 96 -4.27 -8.45 -2.69
CA LEU A 96 -3.24 -8.82 -1.72
C LEU A 96 -1.82 -8.79 -2.33
N LEU A 97 -1.64 -9.35 -3.52
CA LEU A 97 -0.34 -9.37 -4.20
C LEU A 97 0.16 -7.97 -4.52
N ILE A 98 -0.72 -7.09 -5.01
CA ILE A 98 -0.37 -5.70 -5.30
C ILE A 98 0.03 -4.99 -4.00
N LEU A 99 -0.65 -5.24 -2.89
CA LEU A 99 -0.28 -4.67 -1.58
C LEU A 99 1.04 -5.18 -1.04
N LEU A 100 1.31 -6.47 -1.17
CA LEU A 100 2.57 -7.05 -0.73
C LEU A 100 3.73 -6.44 -1.52
N LEU A 101 3.52 -6.29 -2.83
CA LEU A 101 4.50 -5.69 -3.72
C LEU A 101 4.73 -4.20 -3.39
N ASP A 102 3.67 -3.45 -3.12
CA ASP A 102 3.75 -2.06 -2.68
C ASP A 102 4.48 -1.98 -1.32
N ALA A 103 4.07 -2.76 -0.32
CA ALA A 103 4.68 -2.73 1.01
C ALA A 103 6.16 -3.12 1.04
N GLU A 104 6.56 -4.18 0.31
CA GLU A 104 7.96 -4.62 0.29
C GLU A 104 8.87 -3.64 -0.43
N ILE A 105 8.45 -3.14 -1.60
CA ILE A 105 9.25 -2.20 -2.39
C ILE A 105 9.29 -0.85 -1.67
N TYR A 106 8.15 -0.40 -1.14
CA TYR A 106 8.03 0.86 -0.41
C TYR A 106 8.96 0.91 0.80
N HIS A 107 8.85 -0.06 1.71
CA HIS A 107 9.64 -0.03 2.93
C HIS A 107 11.14 -0.14 2.66
N ARG A 108 11.55 -0.96 1.69
CA ARG A 108 12.98 -1.10 1.35
C ARG A 108 13.54 0.18 0.74
N LEU A 109 12.83 0.78 -0.20
CA LEU A 109 13.30 1.99 -0.87
C LEU A 109 13.31 3.19 0.08
N LEU A 110 12.27 3.35 0.89
CA LEU A 110 12.18 4.43 1.86
C LEU A 110 13.23 4.29 2.97
N ASN A 111 13.47 3.08 3.48
CA ASN A 111 14.55 2.86 4.45
C ASN A 111 15.92 3.14 3.83
N ALA A 112 16.15 2.74 2.59
CA ALA A 112 17.42 2.99 1.91
C ALA A 112 17.67 4.49 1.66
N SER A 113 16.65 5.23 1.21
CA SER A 113 16.78 6.68 1.01
C SER A 113 16.94 7.42 2.33
N PHE A 114 16.22 7.00 3.37
CA PHE A 114 16.36 7.55 4.71
C PHE A 114 17.77 7.34 5.27
N LEU A 115 18.29 6.11 5.19
CA LEU A 115 19.64 5.77 5.67
C LEU A 115 20.73 6.55 4.93
N ALA A 116 20.63 6.64 3.61
CA ALA A 116 21.58 7.40 2.81
C ALA A 116 21.57 8.89 3.19
N ASN A 117 20.39 9.46 3.46
CA ASN A 117 20.28 10.86 3.91
C ASN A 117 20.86 11.05 5.32
N LEU A 118 20.59 10.12 6.23
CA LEU A 118 21.14 10.15 7.59
C LEU A 118 22.67 10.10 7.57
N GLU A 119 23.26 9.23 6.73
CA GLU A 119 24.72 9.12 6.58
C GLU A 119 25.34 10.41 6.00
N MET A 120 24.64 11.13 5.13
CA MET A 120 25.09 12.43 4.64
C MET A 120 25.00 13.52 5.72
N GLU A 121 23.98 13.50 6.56
CA GLU A 121 23.84 14.44 7.68
C GLU A 121 24.90 14.22 8.75
N THR A 122 25.19 12.96 9.12
CA THR A 122 26.23 12.64 10.12
C THR A 122 27.63 13.04 9.66
N LYS A 123 27.88 13.02 8.35
CA LYS A 123 29.14 13.50 7.75
C LYS A 123 29.23 15.03 7.62
N GLY A 124 28.19 15.78 8.00
CA GLY A 124 28.15 17.24 7.85
C GLY A 124 28.07 17.71 6.38
N ILE A 125 27.77 16.80 5.46
CA ILE A 125 27.76 17.03 4.00
C ILE A 125 26.51 17.82 3.58
N SER A 126 25.42 17.64 4.31
CA SER A 126 24.10 18.14 3.95
C SER A 126 23.48 18.93 5.10
N GLU A 127 23.28 20.25 4.91
CA GLU A 127 22.31 21.04 5.69
C GLU A 127 20.85 20.72 5.30
N SER A 128 20.65 19.82 4.33
CA SER A 128 19.32 19.56 3.82
C SER A 128 18.48 19.00 4.96
N ARG A 129 17.45 19.76 5.33
CA ARG A 129 16.39 19.34 6.26
C ARG A 129 15.56 18.20 5.68
N MET A 130 16.08 17.39 4.75
CA MET A 130 15.35 16.27 4.15
C MET A 130 15.06 15.20 5.17
N HIS A 131 15.97 14.86 6.08
CA HIS A 131 15.63 13.95 7.19
C HIS A 131 14.50 14.55 8.02
N THR A 132 14.56 15.84 8.36
CA THR A 132 13.49 16.52 9.11
C THR A 132 12.17 16.54 8.34
N ASN A 133 12.21 16.73 7.02
CA ASN A 133 11.03 16.76 6.16
C ASN A 133 10.47 15.34 5.91
N MET A 134 11.33 14.32 5.78
CA MET A 134 10.94 12.91 5.72
C MET A 134 10.38 12.45 7.06
N MET A 135 11.01 12.81 8.17
CA MET A 135 10.49 12.57 9.52
C MET A 135 9.15 13.29 9.70
N LYS A 136 8.97 14.51 9.21
CA LYS A 136 7.67 15.20 9.19
C LYS A 136 6.63 14.54 8.27
N LEU A 137 7.06 13.82 7.24
CA LEU A 137 6.18 13.07 6.34
C LEU A 137 5.81 11.69 6.90
N LEU A 138 6.72 11.03 7.63
CA LEU A 138 6.57 9.69 8.22
C LEU A 138 5.94 9.74 9.62
N VAL A 139 6.36 10.72 10.40
CA VAL A 139 5.69 11.15 11.61
C VAL A 139 5.04 12.46 11.21
N PRO A 140 3.79 12.48 10.73
CA PRO A 140 3.09 13.75 10.65
C PRO A 140 3.21 14.37 12.04
N GLU A 141 4.03 15.42 12.17
CA GLU A 141 3.96 16.34 13.29
C GLU A 141 2.60 16.97 13.11
N ILE A 142 1.57 16.28 13.59
CA ILE A 142 0.24 16.82 13.63
C ILE A 142 0.41 17.97 14.59
N ASN A 143 0.45 19.20 14.05
CA ASN A 143 0.43 20.41 14.83
C ASN A 143 -0.70 20.19 15.86
N PRO A 144 -0.43 20.24 17.17
CA PRO A 144 -1.39 19.82 18.20
C PRO A 144 -2.74 20.52 18.03
N GLU A 145 -2.77 21.70 17.42
CA GLU A 145 -3.99 22.40 17.00
C GLU A 145 -4.74 21.70 15.87
N SER A 146 -4.06 21.37 14.77
CA SER A 146 -4.65 20.58 13.67
C SER A 146 -5.11 19.18 14.12
N ARG A 147 -4.44 18.58 15.12
CA ARG A 147 -4.89 17.33 15.74
C ARG A 147 -6.21 17.53 16.45
N LYS A 148 -6.31 18.57 17.28
CA LYS A 148 -7.54 18.89 18.01
C LYS A 148 -8.69 19.23 17.06
N GLU A 149 -8.39 19.88 15.93
CA GLU A 149 -9.39 20.20 14.91
C GLU A 149 -9.87 18.96 14.17
N TYR A 150 -8.95 18.06 13.80
CA TYR A 150 -9.28 16.74 13.25
C TYR A 150 -10.07 15.87 14.23
N GLU A 151 -9.63 15.77 15.49
CA GLU A 151 -10.32 15.03 16.57
C GLU A 151 -11.72 15.61 16.85
N LYS A 152 -11.93 16.92 16.66
CA LYS A 152 -13.27 17.54 16.73
C LYS A 152 -14.17 17.17 15.57
N SER A 153 -13.60 16.94 14.38
CA SER A 153 -14.35 16.55 13.18
C SER A 153 -14.72 15.06 13.15
N LEU A 154 -13.99 14.20 13.88
CA LEU A 154 -14.29 12.78 13.95
C LEU A 154 -15.36 12.46 14.98
N THR A 155 -16.23 11.50 14.65
CA THR A 155 -17.16 10.93 15.63
C THR A 155 -16.39 10.19 16.74
N PRO A 156 -16.89 10.16 17.98
CA PRO A 156 -16.22 9.48 19.09
C PRO A 156 -16.02 7.97 18.84
N LEU A 157 -16.85 7.36 17.98
CA LEU A 157 -16.71 5.98 17.54
C LEU A 157 -15.48 5.81 16.63
N ALA A 158 -15.32 6.69 15.62
CA ALA A 158 -14.18 6.67 14.72
C ALA A 158 -12.86 6.86 15.50
N LEU A 159 -12.86 7.75 16.49
CA LEU A 159 -11.71 8.00 17.35
C LEU A 159 -11.32 6.77 18.20
N LYS A 160 -12.33 6.07 18.77
CA LYS A 160 -12.09 4.80 19.50
C LYS A 160 -11.57 3.71 18.57
N PHE A 161 -12.09 3.63 17.35
CA PHE A 161 -11.66 2.65 16.35
C PHE A 161 -10.21 2.92 15.90
N GLU A 162 -9.86 4.18 15.63
CA GLU A 162 -8.49 4.58 15.31
C GLU A 162 -7.52 4.24 16.45
N ARG A 163 -7.87 4.56 17.71
CA ARG A 163 -7.03 4.20 18.87
C ARG A 163 -6.91 2.69 19.07
N LEU A 164 -7.97 1.93 18.81
CA LEU A 164 -7.96 0.47 18.86
C LEU A 164 -7.00 -0.08 17.79
N LEU A 165 -7.10 0.42 16.57
CA LEU A 165 -6.19 0.05 15.48
C LEU A 165 -4.75 0.41 15.82
N CYS A 166 -4.49 1.63 16.30
CA CYS A 166 -3.15 2.02 16.71
C CYS A 166 -2.60 1.05 17.76
N TRP A 167 -3.38 0.78 18.81
CA TRP A 167 -2.97 -0.15 19.86
C TRP A 167 -2.72 -1.58 19.37
N ILE A 168 -3.56 -2.12 18.49
CA ILE A 168 -3.40 -3.49 17.95
C ILE A 168 -2.08 -3.61 17.17
N PHE A 169 -1.70 -2.57 16.43
CA PHE A 169 -0.61 -2.65 15.45
C PHE A 169 0.73 -2.12 15.97
N THR A 170 0.74 -1.01 16.73
CA THR A 170 1.98 -0.45 17.30
C THR A 170 2.21 -0.89 18.75
N GLY A 171 1.16 -1.27 19.47
CA GLY A 171 1.22 -1.49 20.92
C GLY A 171 1.34 -0.21 21.74
N GLU A 172 1.39 0.96 21.09
CA GLU A 172 1.50 2.28 21.71
C GLU A 172 0.17 3.04 21.59
N LYS A 173 -0.23 3.73 22.65
CA LYS A 173 -1.54 4.39 22.73
C LYS A 173 -1.61 5.75 22.03
N GLU A 174 -0.46 6.36 21.70
CA GLU A 174 -0.39 7.77 21.30
C GLU A 174 0.28 8.05 19.95
N ALA A 175 0.84 7.03 19.28
CA ALA A 175 1.42 7.21 17.95
C ALA A 175 0.32 7.56 16.93
N GLY A 176 0.57 8.54 16.06
CA GLY A 176 -0.30 8.81 14.92
C GLY A 176 -0.28 7.62 13.95
N LEU A 177 -1.43 7.27 13.39
CA LEU A 177 -1.50 6.27 12.33
C LEU A 177 -0.92 6.85 11.04
N ASP A 178 0.06 6.16 10.46
CA ASP A 178 0.65 6.54 9.18
C ASP A 178 -0.42 6.49 8.06
N PRO A 179 -0.49 7.41 7.09
CA PRO A 179 -1.44 7.35 5.97
C PRO A 179 -1.35 6.04 5.18
N VAL A 180 -0.16 5.45 5.12
CA VAL A 180 0.10 4.14 4.50
C VAL A 180 -0.65 3.03 5.22
N PHE A 181 -0.84 3.17 6.53
CA PHE A 181 -1.61 2.23 7.33
C PHE A 181 -3.09 2.29 6.98
N TYR A 182 -3.66 3.48 6.79
CA TYR A 182 -5.05 3.65 6.35
C TYR A 182 -5.30 3.03 4.98
N ASP A 183 -4.38 3.27 4.03
CA ASP A 183 -4.40 2.62 2.72
C ASP A 183 -4.40 1.08 2.93
N GLY A 184 -3.43 0.53 3.68
CA GLY A 184 -3.34 -0.91 3.96
C GLY A 184 -4.59 -1.50 4.63
N LEU A 185 -5.21 -0.78 5.56
CA LEU A 185 -6.41 -1.21 6.26
C LEU A 185 -7.64 -1.20 5.36
N PHE A 186 -7.79 -0.17 4.52
CA PHE A 186 -8.84 -0.10 3.51
C PHE A 186 -8.78 -1.31 2.57
N TYR A 187 -7.58 -1.68 2.13
CA TYR A 187 -7.42 -2.84 1.25
C TYR A 187 -7.59 -4.17 1.98
N CYS A 188 -7.15 -4.30 3.25
CA CYS A 188 -7.45 -5.47 4.07
C CYS A 188 -8.96 -5.65 4.26
N GLY A 189 -9.68 -4.55 4.51
CA GLY A 189 -11.13 -4.53 4.56
C GLY A 189 -11.77 -4.96 3.23
N SER A 190 -11.28 -4.44 2.11
CA SER A 190 -11.74 -4.83 0.77
C SER A 190 -11.53 -6.34 0.50
N CYS A 191 -10.35 -6.87 0.83
CA CYS A 191 -10.06 -8.30 0.74
C CYS A 191 -11.00 -9.12 1.63
N PHE A 192 -11.24 -8.67 2.86
CA PHE A 192 -12.16 -9.34 3.79
C PHE A 192 -13.59 -9.38 3.22
N CYS A 193 -14.09 -8.25 2.70
CA CYS A 193 -15.40 -8.20 2.04
C CYS A 193 -15.51 -9.19 0.87
N LEU A 194 -14.49 -9.26 0.00
CA LEU A 194 -14.46 -10.22 -1.09
C LEU A 194 -14.46 -11.67 -0.60
N TRP A 195 -13.72 -11.98 0.47
CA TRP A 195 -13.75 -13.31 1.09
C TRP A 195 -15.11 -13.66 1.69
N VAL A 196 -15.79 -12.70 2.32
CA VAL A 196 -17.16 -12.91 2.82
C VAL A 196 -18.12 -13.22 1.67
N VAL A 197 -18.04 -12.48 0.57
CA VAL A 197 -18.83 -12.76 -0.64
C VAL A 197 -18.55 -14.16 -1.16
N ALA A 198 -17.28 -14.55 -1.28
CA ALA A 198 -16.89 -15.90 -1.69
C ALA A 198 -17.48 -16.97 -0.77
N GLY A 199 -17.36 -16.78 0.55
CA GLY A 199 -17.87 -17.70 1.56
C GLY A 199 -19.38 -17.87 1.49
N ILE A 200 -20.13 -16.77 1.32
CA ILE A 200 -21.59 -16.81 1.15
C ILE A 200 -21.96 -17.55 -0.13
N SER A 201 -21.31 -17.26 -1.26
CA SER A 201 -21.59 -17.94 -2.53
C SER A 201 -21.32 -19.44 -2.48
N ILE A 202 -20.19 -19.84 -1.89
CA ILE A 202 -19.85 -21.25 -1.66
C ILE A 202 -20.85 -21.92 -0.73
N SER A 203 -21.22 -21.24 0.37
CA SER A 203 -22.17 -21.78 1.33
C SER A 203 -23.54 -22.01 0.72
N THR A 204 -24.03 -21.05 -0.07
CA THR A 204 -25.30 -21.17 -0.79
C THR A 204 -25.25 -22.34 -1.77
N TYR A 205 -24.17 -22.48 -2.55
CA TYR A 205 -24.00 -23.60 -3.47
C TYR A 205 -24.09 -24.96 -2.76
N PHE A 206 -23.32 -25.15 -1.69
CA PHE A 206 -23.31 -26.42 -0.96
C PHE A 206 -24.57 -26.69 -0.15
N TYR A 207 -25.29 -25.65 0.29
CA TYR A 207 -26.59 -25.79 0.94
C TYR A 207 -27.59 -26.47 0.00
N TYR A 208 -27.59 -26.09 -1.28
CA TYR A 208 -28.44 -26.74 -2.29
C TYR A 208 -27.99 -28.17 -2.66
N HIS A 209 -26.72 -28.51 -2.43
CA HIS A 209 -26.13 -29.82 -2.76
C HIS A 209 -25.86 -30.73 -1.54
N TYR A 210 -26.48 -30.48 -0.38
CA TYR A 210 -26.45 -31.34 0.83
C TYR A 210 -25.10 -31.51 1.58
N TYR A 211 -24.12 -30.61 1.42
CA TYR A 211 -22.82 -30.66 2.14
C TYR A 211 -22.59 -29.49 3.10
N THR A 212 -23.39 -29.38 4.15
CA THR A 212 -23.40 -28.23 5.07
C THR A 212 -22.11 -28.07 5.90
N ILE A 213 -21.47 -29.17 6.32
CA ILE A 213 -20.29 -29.10 7.20
C ILE A 213 -19.06 -28.55 6.47
N VAL A 214 -18.82 -29.01 5.23
CA VAL A 214 -17.70 -28.55 4.40
C VAL A 214 -17.86 -27.07 4.03
N ALA A 215 -19.10 -26.65 3.80
CA ALA A 215 -19.44 -25.28 3.46
C ALA A 215 -19.10 -24.29 4.59
N ILE A 216 -19.40 -24.64 5.84
CA ILE A 216 -19.10 -23.80 7.01
C ILE A 216 -17.59 -23.69 7.21
N ALA A 217 -16.86 -24.80 7.09
CA ALA A 217 -15.41 -24.82 7.23
C ALA A 217 -14.72 -23.98 6.14
N CYS A 218 -15.11 -24.16 4.87
CA CYS A 218 -14.53 -23.42 3.75
C CYS A 218 -15.06 -21.98 3.57
N GLY A 219 -16.19 -21.62 4.19
CA GLY A 219 -16.76 -20.28 4.10
C GLY A 219 -16.28 -19.35 5.21
N ILE A 220 -16.02 -19.88 6.41
CA ILE A 220 -15.68 -19.07 7.60
C ILE A 220 -14.19 -19.15 7.93
N LEU A 221 -13.59 -20.34 7.88
CA LEU A 221 -12.22 -20.53 8.38
C LEU A 221 -11.18 -19.89 7.47
N THR A 222 -11.35 -20.01 6.15
CA THR A 222 -10.46 -19.43 5.12
C THR A 222 -10.37 -17.90 5.17
N PRO A 223 -11.46 -17.11 5.27
CA PRO A 223 -11.37 -15.67 5.48
C PRO A 223 -10.60 -15.31 6.74
N ILE A 224 -10.86 -16.03 7.84
CA ILE A 224 -10.23 -15.76 9.14
C ILE A 224 -8.73 -16.05 9.06
N ILE A 225 -8.34 -17.19 8.49
CA ILE A 225 -6.94 -17.55 8.29
C ILE A 225 -6.24 -16.55 7.36
N SER A 226 -6.89 -16.17 6.25
CA SER A 226 -6.32 -15.18 5.33
C SER A 226 -6.13 -13.83 6.01
N PHE A 227 -7.12 -13.38 6.80
CA PHE A 227 -7.04 -12.15 7.56
C PHE A 227 -5.92 -12.20 8.61
N LEU A 228 -5.81 -13.29 9.35
CA LEU A 228 -4.72 -13.52 10.31
C LEU A 228 -3.35 -13.47 9.63
N ILE A 229 -3.20 -14.11 8.47
CA ILE A 229 -1.95 -14.06 7.69
C ILE A 229 -1.63 -12.62 7.28
N CYS A 230 -2.61 -11.84 6.80
CA CYS A 230 -2.41 -10.43 6.47
C CYS A 230 -1.94 -9.62 7.68
N VAL A 231 -2.62 -9.76 8.82
CA VAL A 231 -2.27 -9.05 10.06
C VAL A 231 -0.87 -9.43 10.54
N LEU A 232 -0.52 -10.72 10.49
CA LEU A 232 0.80 -11.21 10.87
C LEU A 232 1.90 -10.71 9.94
N LEU A 233 1.64 -10.63 8.63
CA LEU A 233 2.58 -10.07 7.66
C LEU A 233 2.81 -8.58 7.90
N ILE A 234 1.74 -7.80 8.08
CA ILE A 234 1.85 -6.36 8.41
C ILE A 234 2.65 -6.18 9.69
N LYS A 235 2.34 -6.94 10.74
CA LYS A 235 3.06 -6.89 12.02
C LYS A 235 4.54 -7.25 11.87
N ARG A 236 4.87 -8.25 11.04
CA ARG A 236 6.25 -8.65 10.77
C ARG A 236 7.02 -7.56 10.03
N VAL A 237 6.40 -6.94 9.02
CA VAL A 237 6.99 -5.84 8.25
C VAL A 237 7.26 -4.63 9.15
N LEU A 238 6.28 -4.23 9.97
CA LEU A 238 6.42 -3.13 10.93
C LEU A 238 7.53 -3.41 11.97
N LYS A 239 7.54 -4.61 12.56
CA LYS A 239 8.55 -4.97 13.57
C LYS A 239 9.96 -4.99 12.97
N SER A 240 10.12 -5.44 11.72
CA SER A 240 11.41 -5.43 11.03
C SER A 240 11.91 -4.01 10.77
N GLY A 241 11.02 -3.06 10.46
CA GLY A 241 11.39 -1.65 10.30
C GLY A 241 11.88 -1.04 11.62
N ILE A 242 11.10 -1.21 12.70
CA ILE A 242 11.40 -0.62 14.01
C ILE A 242 12.71 -1.16 14.62
N THR A 243 12.96 -2.47 14.50
CA THR A 243 14.15 -3.09 15.07
C THR A 243 15.44 -2.63 14.40
N LYS A 244 15.44 -2.45 13.07
CA LYS A 244 16.56 -1.86 12.33
C LYS A 244 16.84 -0.44 12.82
N PHE A 245 15.79 0.37 12.93
CA PHE A 245 15.87 1.77 13.34
C PHE A 245 16.41 1.94 14.77
N LYS A 246 16.01 1.07 15.71
CA LYS A 246 16.52 1.11 17.09
C LYS A 246 17.99 0.75 17.17
N LYS A 247 18.48 -0.15 16.31
CA LYS A 247 19.88 -0.57 16.33
C LYS A 247 20.81 0.57 15.89
N GLU A 248 20.44 1.29 14.84
CA GLU A 248 21.23 2.40 14.29
C GLU A 248 21.23 3.66 15.17
N LYS A 249 20.26 3.83 16.08
CA LYS A 249 20.25 4.97 17.02
C LYS A 249 21.25 4.83 18.18
N HIS A 250 21.73 3.61 18.44
CA HIS A 250 22.61 3.29 19.57
C HIS A 250 24.06 3.00 19.17
N GLU A 251 24.37 3.03 17.87
CA GLU A 251 25.73 3.00 17.30
C GLU A 251 26.14 4.43 16.92
#